data_AF-A0A248JZX7-F1
#
_entry.id   AF-A0A248JZX7-F1
#
_cell.length_a   1.000
_cell.length_b   1.000
_cell.length_c   1.000
_cell.angle_alpha   90.00
_cell.angle_beta   90.00
_cell.angle_gamma   90.00
#
_symmetry.space_group_name_H-M   'P 1'
#
loop_
_entity.id
_entity.type
_entity.pdbx_description
1 polymer ?
#
loop_
_entity_poly.entity_id
_entity_poly.type
_entity_poly.pdbx_seq_one_letter_code
_entity_poly.pdbx_strand_id
1 'polypeptide(L)'
;MHYQPRPDGLVSVIIDSNVWNLFSDLRIDLAIELPSDRFKLFIPREIEIELAAIPDQADKVDLKDYVRAQVAAGHVQTQRVFGFNHDRDDPERYGGFGVATWQSETEREFYNLIRERYLLGKKATKSKLSKNEGDAALGASSFFSIVLTCDLTPGPLRVALENGGKVLDMRRFPELGIALADYVMVCHHSP
;
A
#
# COMPACT_ATOMS: atom_id res chain seq x y z
N MET A 1 10.94 0.37 -16.10
CA MET A 1 10.28 1.22 -15.09
C MET A 1 11.31 1.51 -14.00
N HIS A 2 11.31 2.69 -13.41
CA HIS A 2 12.24 3.05 -12.33
C HIS A 2 11.50 3.88 -11.29
N TYR A 3 11.92 3.78 -10.03
CA TYR A 3 11.38 4.59 -8.95
C TYR A 3 11.56 6.09 -9.20
N GLN A 4 10.51 6.85 -8.96
CA GLN A 4 10.46 8.30 -9.12
C GLN A 4 10.17 8.95 -7.77
N PRO A 5 11.15 9.64 -7.15
CA PRO A 5 10.91 10.35 -5.90
C PRO A 5 9.94 11.52 -6.11
N ARG A 6 9.29 11.93 -5.02
CA ARG A 6 8.37 13.06 -5.07
C ARG A 6 9.12 14.38 -5.34
N PRO A 7 8.50 15.32 -6.09
CA PRO A 7 9.12 16.62 -6.38
C PRO A 7 9.19 17.54 -5.15
N ASP A 8 8.39 17.30 -4.12
CA ASP A 8 8.37 18.08 -2.87
C ASP A 8 9.47 17.66 -1.87
N GLY A 9 10.30 16.67 -2.23
CA GLY A 9 11.38 16.15 -1.39
C GLY A 9 10.91 15.26 -0.23
N LEU A 10 9.61 15.05 -0.06
CA LEU A 10 9.08 14.15 0.95
C LEU A 10 9.16 12.70 0.49
N VAL A 11 9.31 11.77 1.44
CA VAL A 11 9.33 10.35 1.14
C VAL A 11 7.90 9.81 1.16
N SER A 12 7.45 9.32 0.00
CA SER A 12 6.14 8.67 -0.13
C SER A 12 6.22 7.24 0.39
N VAL A 13 5.34 6.86 1.31
CA VAL A 13 5.29 5.52 1.89
C VAL A 13 3.87 4.97 1.75
N ILE A 14 3.77 3.73 1.28
CA ILE A 14 2.51 3.00 1.20
C ILE A 14 2.51 1.84 2.18
N ILE A 15 1.43 1.70 2.94
CA ILE A 15 1.29 0.66 3.97
C ILE A 15 0.35 -0.43 3.46
N ASP A 16 0.87 -1.63 3.28
CA ASP A 16 0.09 -2.83 2.96
C ASP A 16 -0.79 -3.26 4.16
N SER A 17 -1.90 -3.96 3.88
CA SER A 17 -2.87 -4.41 4.89
C SER A 17 -2.23 -5.31 5.97
N ASN A 18 -1.25 -6.14 5.59
CA ASN A 18 -0.56 -7.04 6.52
C ASN A 18 0.37 -6.32 7.52
N VAL A 19 0.91 -5.14 7.18
CA VAL A 19 1.87 -4.40 8.02
C VAL A 19 1.20 -3.82 9.26
N TRP A 20 -0.10 -3.54 9.20
CA TRP A 20 -0.85 -3.03 10.36
C TRP A 20 -0.81 -3.95 11.57
N ASN A 21 -0.77 -5.27 11.36
CA ASN A 21 -0.60 -6.23 12.46
C ASN A 21 0.76 -6.04 13.14
N LEU A 22 1.83 -5.91 12.35
CA LEU A 22 3.18 -5.66 12.87
C LEU A 22 3.24 -4.34 13.65
N PHE A 23 2.67 -3.27 13.09
CA PHE A 23 2.63 -1.97 13.76
C PHE A 23 1.85 -2.03 15.08
N SER A 24 0.73 -2.74 15.11
CA SER A 24 -0.06 -2.96 16.32
C SER A 24 0.74 -3.76 17.37
N ASP A 25 1.38 -4.85 16.96
CA ASP A 25 2.16 -5.72 17.85
C ASP A 25 3.34 -4.97 18.50
N LEU A 26 3.99 -4.11 17.72
CA LEU A 26 5.10 -3.26 18.17
C LEU A 26 4.66 -1.94 18.81
N ARG A 27 3.35 -1.65 18.83
CA ARG A 27 2.78 -0.38 19.31
C ARG A 27 3.42 0.85 18.67
N ILE A 28 3.65 0.79 17.35
CA ILE A 28 4.21 1.90 16.57
C ILE A 28 3.25 3.10 16.61
N ASP A 29 3.80 4.29 16.75
CA ASP A 29 3.09 5.55 16.55
C ASP A 29 3.60 6.20 15.25
N LEU A 30 2.77 6.20 14.21
CA LEU A 30 3.14 6.73 12.89
C LEU A 30 3.46 8.22 12.91
N ALA A 31 2.85 9.01 13.81
CA ALA A 31 3.12 10.44 13.89
C ALA A 31 4.55 10.72 14.41
N ILE A 32 5.09 9.81 15.23
CA ILE A 32 6.44 9.88 15.78
C ILE A 32 7.44 9.23 14.83
N GLU A 33 7.14 8.01 14.39
CA GLU A 33 8.05 7.16 13.64
C GLU A 33 8.17 7.56 12.16
N LEU A 34 7.13 8.17 11.58
CA LEU A 34 7.11 8.66 10.19
C LEU A 34 6.50 10.07 10.13
N PRO A 35 7.21 11.09 10.66
CA PRO A 35 6.64 12.42 10.85
C PRO A 35 6.34 13.12 9.51
N SER A 36 5.26 13.91 9.49
CA SER A 36 4.66 14.46 8.26
C SER A 36 5.49 15.54 7.55
N ASP A 37 6.52 16.06 8.21
CA ASP A 37 7.51 16.99 7.65
C ASP A 37 8.56 16.28 6.78
N ARG A 38 8.64 14.95 6.87
CA ARG A 38 9.56 14.09 6.10
C ARG A 38 8.85 13.05 5.25
N PHE A 39 7.69 12.58 5.71
CA PHE A 39 6.97 11.47 5.09
C PHE A 39 5.55 11.85 4.67
N LYS A 40 5.08 11.21 3.59
CA LYS A 40 3.67 11.21 3.19
C LYS A 40 3.19 9.78 3.13
N LEU A 41 2.18 9.46 3.94
CA LEU A 41 1.69 8.10 4.14
C LEU A 41 0.43 7.87 3.33
N PHE A 42 0.36 6.72 2.68
CA PHE A 42 -0.73 6.37 1.79
C PHE A 42 -1.17 4.91 1.95
N ILE A 43 -2.41 4.64 1.53
CA ILE A 43 -2.91 3.31 1.20
C ILE A 43 -3.62 3.35 -0.14
N PRO A 44 -3.48 2.36 -1.04
CA PRO A 44 -4.35 2.23 -2.19
C PRO A 44 -5.80 2.01 -1.76
N ARG A 45 -6.75 2.34 -2.65
CA ARG A 45 -8.17 2.10 -2.41
C ARG A 45 -8.48 0.63 -2.16
N GLU A 46 -7.75 -0.26 -2.81
CA GLU A 46 -7.85 -1.70 -2.64
C GLU A 46 -7.54 -2.10 -1.18
N ILE A 47 -6.51 -1.51 -0.59
CA ILE A 47 -6.14 -1.74 0.82
C ILE A 47 -7.18 -1.14 1.76
N GLU A 48 -7.73 0.04 1.45
CA GLU A 48 -8.85 0.61 2.21
C GLU A 48 -10.07 -0.34 2.22
N ILE A 49 -10.38 -0.97 1.08
CA ILE A 49 -11.47 -1.95 0.95
C ILE A 49 -11.16 -3.21 1.77
N GLU A 50 -9.94 -3.73 1.72
CA GLU A 50 -9.52 -4.89 2.52
C GLU A 50 -9.62 -4.61 4.03
N LEU A 51 -9.15 -3.45 4.48
CA LEU A 51 -9.23 -3.03 5.88
C LEU A 51 -10.69 -2.87 6.34
N ALA A 52 -11.56 -2.33 5.47
CA ALA A 52 -12.99 -2.23 5.76
C ALA A 52 -13.69 -3.60 5.86
N ALA A 53 -13.18 -4.61 5.16
CA ALA A 53 -13.72 -5.97 5.19
C ALA A 53 -13.29 -6.80 6.42
N ILE A 54 -12.42 -6.27 7.29
CA ILE A 54 -12.04 -6.95 8.54
C ILE A 54 -13.28 -7.10 9.43
N PRO A 55 -13.67 -8.34 9.83
CA PRO A 55 -14.86 -8.57 10.65
C PRO A 55 -14.81 -7.87 12.02
N ASP A 56 -15.96 -7.44 12.53
CA ASP A 56 -16.13 -6.96 13.91
C ASP A 56 -16.21 -8.13 14.90
N GLN A 57 -15.16 -8.96 14.94
CA GLN A 57 -15.01 -10.02 15.94
C GLN A 57 -14.22 -9.49 17.14
N ALA A 58 -14.51 -10.00 18.34
CA ALA A 58 -13.95 -9.49 19.60
C ALA A 58 -12.41 -9.47 19.64
N ASP A 59 -11.75 -10.39 18.93
CA ASP A 59 -10.29 -10.49 18.79
C ASP A 59 -9.69 -9.53 17.74
N LYS A 60 -10.53 -8.82 16.97
CA LYS A 60 -10.12 -7.89 15.90
C LYS A 60 -10.49 -6.44 16.17
N VAL A 61 -11.27 -6.14 17.22
CA VAL A 61 -11.66 -4.78 17.59
C VAL A 61 -10.41 -3.92 17.89
N ASP A 62 -9.49 -4.45 18.69
CA ASP A 62 -8.25 -3.75 19.09
C ASP A 62 -7.40 -3.34 17.87
N LEU A 63 -7.28 -4.22 16.88
CA LEU A 63 -6.55 -3.93 15.65
C LEU A 63 -7.25 -2.85 14.82
N LYS A 64 -8.58 -2.92 14.68
CA LYS A 64 -9.33 -1.92 13.91
C LYS A 64 -9.25 -0.54 14.54
N ASP A 65 -9.34 -0.46 15.87
CA ASP A 65 -9.24 0.81 16.59
C ASP A 65 -7.82 1.36 16.56
N TYR A 66 -6.80 0.49 16.66
CA TYR A 66 -5.41 0.87 16.43
C TYR A 66 -5.21 1.44 15.02
N VAL A 67 -5.65 0.74 13.97
CA VAL A 67 -5.52 1.20 12.58
C VAL A 67 -6.22 2.55 12.39
N ARG A 68 -7.45 2.73 12.90
CA ARG A 68 -8.16 4.01 12.80
C ARG A 68 -7.40 5.15 13.48
N ALA A 69 -6.89 4.91 14.69
CA ALA A 69 -6.12 5.90 15.44
C ALA A 69 -4.85 6.30 14.69
N GLN A 70 -4.13 5.32 14.13
CA GLN A 70 -2.88 5.56 13.40
C GLN A 70 -3.11 6.20 12.02
N VAL A 71 -4.19 5.84 11.32
CA VAL A 71 -4.58 6.53 10.07
C VAL A 71 -4.87 8.01 10.33
N ALA A 72 -5.57 8.32 11.43
CA ALA A 72 -5.86 9.70 11.81
C ALA A 72 -4.59 10.46 12.25
N ALA A 73 -3.79 9.88 13.15
CA ALA A 73 -2.60 10.52 13.71
C ALA A 73 -1.47 10.68 12.69
N GLY A 74 -1.21 9.66 11.87
CA GLY A 74 -0.20 9.68 10.81
C GLY A 74 -0.66 10.38 9.53
N HIS A 75 -1.89 10.92 9.49
CA HIS A 75 -2.49 11.54 8.31
C HIS A 75 -2.40 10.67 7.04
N VAL A 76 -2.70 9.38 7.18
CA VAL A 76 -2.63 8.41 6.08
C VAL A 76 -3.75 8.69 5.08
N GLN A 77 -3.39 8.89 3.82
CA GLN A 77 -4.33 9.24 2.76
C GLN A 77 -4.62 8.04 1.85
N THR A 78 -5.88 7.88 1.44
CA THR A 78 -6.20 6.91 0.40
C THR A 78 -5.88 7.46 -0.99
N GLN A 79 -5.10 6.72 -1.76
CA GLN A 79 -4.90 6.99 -3.18
C GLN A 79 -5.96 6.29 -4.02
N ARG A 80 -6.54 7.03 -4.97
CA ARG A 80 -7.56 6.54 -5.90
C ARG A 80 -7.16 6.89 -7.31
N VAL A 81 -7.31 5.92 -8.21
CA VAL A 81 -7.20 6.16 -9.65
C VAL A 81 -8.54 6.66 -10.18
N PHE A 82 -8.52 7.65 -11.07
CA PHE A 82 -9.71 8.15 -11.72
C PHE A 82 -10.34 7.08 -12.61
N GLY A 83 -11.65 6.91 -12.50
CA GLY A 83 -12.37 5.93 -13.30
C GLY A 83 -13.84 5.88 -12.94
N PHE A 84 -14.54 4.96 -13.59
CA PHE A 84 -15.95 4.70 -13.35
C PHE A 84 -16.14 3.24 -13.04
N ASN A 85 -16.79 2.93 -11.93
CA ASN A 85 -17.18 1.57 -11.63
C ASN A 85 -18.29 1.13 -12.58
N HIS A 86 -18.27 -0.15 -12.96
CA HIS A 86 -19.29 -0.72 -13.86
C HIS A 86 -20.44 -1.37 -13.11
N ASP A 87 -20.24 -1.76 -11.85
CA ASP A 87 -21.22 -2.55 -11.11
C ASP A 87 -21.57 -1.90 -9.76
N ARG A 88 -22.86 -1.78 -9.46
CA ARG A 88 -23.36 -1.03 -8.29
C ARG A 88 -23.17 -1.75 -6.97
N ASP A 89 -23.08 -3.08 -7.00
CA ASP A 89 -22.98 -3.91 -5.79
C ASP A 89 -21.54 -4.20 -5.37
N ASP A 90 -20.59 -3.78 -6.19
CA ASP A 90 -19.15 -3.92 -5.95
C ASP A 90 -18.59 -2.69 -5.23
N PRO A 91 -17.55 -2.86 -4.40
CA PRO A 91 -16.91 -1.73 -3.76
C PRO A 91 -16.35 -0.78 -4.82
N GLU A 92 -16.58 0.52 -4.62
CA GLU A 92 -16.08 1.56 -5.51
C GLU A 92 -14.55 1.57 -5.50
N ARG A 93 -13.94 1.16 -6.61
CA ARG A 93 -12.47 1.08 -6.82
C ARG A 93 -11.88 2.41 -7.26
N TYR A 94 -12.66 3.20 -7.98
CA TYR A 94 -12.19 4.42 -8.62
C TYR A 94 -12.64 5.66 -7.85
N GLY A 95 -11.91 6.75 -8.05
CA GLY A 95 -12.33 8.07 -7.59
C GLY A 95 -12.84 8.93 -8.74
N GLY A 96 -13.69 9.90 -8.41
CA GLY A 96 -14.13 10.93 -9.35
C GLY A 96 -13.23 12.17 -9.35
N PHE A 97 -13.74 13.27 -9.90
CA PHE A 97 -13.05 14.55 -9.95
C PHE A 97 -12.70 15.08 -8.56
N GLY A 98 -11.49 15.63 -8.40
CA GLY A 98 -11.03 16.26 -7.17
C GLY A 98 -10.62 15.29 -6.06
N VAL A 99 -10.81 13.98 -6.25
CA VAL A 99 -10.52 12.94 -5.24
C VAL A 99 -9.67 11.78 -5.77
N ALA A 100 -9.29 11.82 -7.06
CA ALA A 100 -8.53 10.78 -7.74
C ALA A 100 -7.50 11.37 -8.71
N THR A 101 -6.49 10.57 -9.03
CA THR A 101 -5.45 10.91 -10.02
C THR A 101 -5.57 10.04 -11.25
N TRP A 102 -5.13 10.56 -12.40
CA TRP A 102 -5.00 9.74 -13.60
C TRP A 102 -3.90 8.70 -13.42
N GLN A 103 -4.14 7.50 -13.93
CA GLN A 103 -3.11 6.47 -14.00
C GLN A 103 -1.97 6.94 -14.91
N SER A 104 -0.76 6.88 -14.38
CA SER A 104 0.48 7.20 -15.09
C SER A 104 0.82 6.16 -16.16
N GLU A 105 1.72 6.52 -17.07
CA GLU A 105 2.25 5.58 -18.07
C GLU A 105 3.00 4.42 -17.43
N THR A 106 3.82 4.69 -16.42
CA THR A 106 4.56 3.66 -15.66
C THR A 106 3.61 2.65 -14.99
N GLU A 107 2.51 3.10 -14.38
CA GLU A 107 1.51 2.18 -13.83
C GLU A 107 0.88 1.32 -14.93
N ARG A 108 0.51 1.91 -16.08
CA ARG A 108 -0.05 1.16 -17.22
C ARG A 108 0.92 0.09 -17.75
N GLU A 109 2.19 0.43 -17.90
CA GLU A 109 3.25 -0.50 -18.30
C GLU A 109 3.34 -1.68 -17.32
N PHE A 110 3.34 -1.39 -16.01
CA PHE A 110 3.35 -2.42 -14.99
C PHE A 110 2.11 -3.32 -15.04
N TYR A 111 0.91 -2.74 -15.15
CA TYR A 111 -0.32 -3.52 -15.25
C TYR A 111 -0.30 -4.44 -16.48
N ASN A 112 0.18 -3.94 -17.63
CA ASN A 112 0.32 -4.76 -18.84
C ASN A 112 1.29 -5.93 -18.63
N LEU A 113 2.39 -5.73 -17.89
CA LEU A 113 3.36 -6.78 -17.58
C LEU A 113 2.76 -7.92 -16.73
N ILE A 114 1.90 -7.59 -15.75
CA ILE A 114 1.38 -8.59 -14.80
C ILE A 114 0.01 -9.16 -15.19
N ARG A 115 -0.73 -8.50 -16.10
CA ARG A 115 -2.15 -8.74 -16.39
C ARG A 115 -2.46 -10.21 -16.66
N GLU A 116 -1.80 -10.81 -17.65
CA GLU A 116 -2.09 -12.18 -18.10
C GLU A 116 -1.86 -13.22 -17.00
N ARG A 117 -0.79 -13.05 -16.21
CA ARG A 117 -0.37 -14.03 -15.21
C ARG A 117 -1.14 -13.89 -13.91
N TYR A 118 -1.36 -12.65 -13.45
CA TYR A 118 -1.77 -12.36 -12.09
C TYR A 118 -3.19 -11.81 -11.95
N LEU A 119 -3.79 -11.23 -13.00
CA LEU A 119 -5.08 -10.53 -12.90
C LEU A 119 -6.20 -11.18 -13.71
N LEU A 120 -5.94 -11.58 -14.96
CA LEU A 120 -6.98 -12.14 -15.81
C LEU A 120 -7.47 -13.50 -15.30
N GLY A 121 -8.80 -13.69 -15.32
CA GLY A 121 -9.48 -14.92 -14.92
C GLY A 121 -9.37 -15.25 -13.43
N LYS A 122 -8.89 -14.31 -12.59
CA LYS A 122 -8.82 -14.53 -11.15
C LYS A 122 -10.18 -14.34 -10.50
N LYS A 123 -10.46 -15.20 -9.51
CA LYS A 123 -11.70 -15.14 -8.74
C LYS A 123 -11.69 -13.96 -7.76
N ALA A 124 -12.87 -13.42 -7.49
CA ALA A 124 -13.08 -12.49 -6.40
C ALA A 124 -12.82 -13.17 -5.05
N THR A 125 -12.34 -12.38 -4.09
CA THR A 125 -12.07 -12.77 -2.71
C THR A 125 -13.23 -12.33 -1.80
N LYS A 126 -13.09 -12.52 -0.48
CA LYS A 126 -14.10 -12.10 0.50
C LYS A 126 -14.33 -10.58 0.53
N SER A 127 -13.32 -9.79 0.17
CA SER A 127 -13.42 -8.33 0.06
C SER A 127 -14.07 -7.88 -1.26
N LYS A 128 -14.50 -8.82 -2.12
CA LYS A 128 -14.96 -8.61 -3.50
C LYS A 128 -13.90 -8.11 -4.48
N LEU A 129 -12.67 -7.88 -4.02
CA LEU A 129 -11.52 -7.66 -4.90
C LEU A 129 -11.11 -8.98 -5.58
N SER A 130 -10.66 -8.89 -6.83
CA SER A 130 -10.04 -10.02 -7.51
C SER A 130 -8.74 -10.42 -6.80
N LYS A 131 -8.37 -11.70 -6.89
CA LYS A 131 -7.11 -12.17 -6.30
C LYS A 131 -5.93 -11.37 -6.91
N ASN A 132 -5.07 -10.85 -6.05
CA ASN A 132 -3.90 -10.01 -6.35
C ASN A 132 -4.21 -8.57 -6.81
N GLU A 133 -5.45 -8.09 -6.71
CA GLU A 133 -5.80 -6.70 -7.06
C GLU A 133 -5.09 -5.70 -6.13
N GLY A 134 -5.12 -5.94 -4.81
CA GLY A 134 -4.37 -5.15 -3.82
C GLY A 134 -2.87 -5.17 -4.09
N ASP A 135 -2.27 -6.35 -4.25
CA ASP A 135 -0.84 -6.50 -4.57
C ASP A 135 -0.45 -5.79 -5.87
N ALA A 136 -1.33 -5.80 -6.87
CA ALA A 136 -1.09 -5.11 -8.13
C ALA A 136 -1.14 -3.59 -7.97
N ALA A 137 -2.10 -3.07 -7.19
CA ALA A 137 -2.15 -1.65 -6.86
C ALA A 137 -0.90 -1.22 -6.08
N LEU A 138 -0.51 -1.98 -5.05
CA LEU A 138 0.74 -1.76 -4.32
C LEU A 138 1.96 -1.80 -5.25
N GLY A 139 2.05 -2.82 -6.11
CA GLY A 139 3.15 -2.98 -7.06
C GLY A 139 3.26 -1.80 -8.02
N ALA A 140 2.13 -1.32 -8.55
CA ALA A 140 2.09 -0.14 -9.41
C ALA A 140 2.53 1.13 -8.67
N SER A 141 2.09 1.31 -7.43
CA SER A 141 2.47 2.48 -6.64
C SER A 141 3.93 2.42 -6.14
N SER A 142 4.55 1.23 -6.12
CA SER A 142 5.96 1.07 -5.70
C SER A 142 6.96 1.81 -6.60
N PHE A 143 6.55 2.22 -7.80
CA PHE A 143 7.36 3.07 -8.68
C PHE A 143 7.38 4.55 -8.27
N PHE A 144 6.54 4.96 -7.32
CA PHE A 144 6.43 6.35 -6.84
C PHE A 144 6.47 6.47 -5.32
N SER A 145 6.31 5.36 -4.62
CA SER A 145 6.31 5.27 -3.16
C SER A 145 7.05 4.02 -2.70
N ILE A 146 7.56 4.04 -1.47
CA ILE A 146 8.11 2.86 -0.82
C ILE A 146 6.94 2.06 -0.25
N VAL A 147 6.72 0.85 -0.76
CA VAL A 147 5.68 -0.05 -0.23
C VAL A 147 6.25 -0.84 0.93
N LEU A 148 5.63 -0.73 2.10
CA LEU A 148 5.91 -1.58 3.25
C LEU A 148 5.04 -2.82 3.16
N THR A 149 5.63 -4.02 3.24
CA THR A 149 4.88 -5.28 3.23
C THR A 149 5.55 -6.34 4.11
N CYS A 150 4.75 -7.20 4.73
CA CYS A 150 5.21 -8.42 5.39
C CYS A 150 5.07 -9.67 4.49
N ASP A 151 4.51 -9.53 3.29
CA ASP A 151 4.23 -10.65 2.38
C ASP A 151 4.91 -10.46 1.02
N LEU A 152 6.24 -10.53 1.02
CA LEU A 152 7.04 -10.47 -0.21
C LEU A 152 7.21 -11.87 -0.84
N THR A 153 6.10 -12.50 -1.24
CA THR A 153 6.06 -13.80 -1.91
C THR A 153 5.98 -13.67 -3.45
N PRO A 154 6.08 -14.76 -4.24
CA PRO A 154 5.94 -14.67 -5.70
C PRO A 154 4.57 -14.12 -6.11
N GLY A 155 4.55 -12.92 -6.67
CA GLY A 155 3.34 -12.17 -7.01
C GLY A 155 3.65 -10.81 -7.62
N PRO A 156 2.64 -9.93 -7.79
CA PRO A 156 2.84 -8.61 -8.36
C PRO A 156 3.90 -7.76 -7.65
N LEU A 157 3.95 -7.79 -6.31
CA LEU A 157 4.94 -7.05 -5.52
C LEU A 157 6.39 -7.48 -5.83
N ARG A 158 6.61 -8.79 -5.97
CA ARG A 158 7.93 -9.33 -6.36
C ARG A 158 8.32 -8.87 -7.76
N VAL A 159 7.37 -8.93 -8.71
CA VAL A 159 7.60 -8.44 -10.08
C VAL A 159 7.93 -6.95 -10.07
N ALA A 160 7.22 -6.14 -9.28
CA ALA A 160 7.48 -4.71 -9.17
C ALA A 160 8.89 -4.42 -8.66
N LEU A 161 9.30 -5.10 -7.57
CA LEU A 161 10.65 -5.00 -7.01
C LEU A 161 11.73 -5.37 -8.05
N GLU A 162 11.54 -6.47 -8.77
CA GLU A 162 12.47 -6.92 -9.83
C GLU A 162 12.53 -5.96 -11.03
N ASN A 163 11.52 -5.09 -11.19
CA ASN A 163 11.41 -4.13 -12.29
C ASN A 163 11.67 -2.68 -11.83
N GLY A 164 12.31 -2.48 -10.67
CA GLY A 164 12.77 -1.17 -10.20
C GLY A 164 11.80 -0.42 -9.28
N GLY A 165 10.73 -1.07 -8.83
CA GLY A 165 9.85 -0.56 -7.77
C GLY A 165 10.51 -0.66 -6.39
N LYS A 166 10.12 0.22 -5.47
CA LYS A 166 10.60 0.21 -4.08
C LYS A 166 9.63 -0.54 -3.19
N VAL A 167 9.99 -1.77 -2.84
CA VAL A 167 9.25 -2.61 -1.90
C VAL A 167 10.17 -2.99 -0.74
N LEU A 168 9.74 -2.68 0.47
CA LEU A 168 10.46 -2.90 1.72
C LEU A 168 9.79 -4.02 2.52
N ASP A 169 10.53 -5.13 2.68
CA ASP A 169 10.11 -6.29 3.46
C ASP A 169 10.26 -6.02 4.96
N MET A 170 9.14 -5.84 5.64
CA MET A 170 9.08 -5.45 7.05
C MET A 170 9.36 -6.60 8.03
N ARG A 171 9.47 -7.85 7.57
CA ARG A 171 9.62 -9.01 8.48
C ARG A 171 10.89 -8.95 9.34
N ARG A 172 11.96 -8.33 8.82
CA ARG A 172 13.23 -8.19 9.54
C ARG A 172 13.32 -6.94 10.40
N PHE A 173 12.40 -5.97 10.22
CA PHE A 173 12.41 -4.71 10.96
C PHE A 173 12.48 -4.89 12.49
N PRO A 174 11.66 -5.78 13.12
CA PRO A 174 11.67 -5.93 14.58
C PRO A 174 13.02 -6.38 15.14
N GLU A 175 13.81 -7.10 14.35
CA GLU A 175 15.11 -7.66 14.76
C GLU A 175 16.24 -6.62 14.74
N LEU A 176 16.06 -5.51 14.02
CA LEU A 176 17.11 -4.52 13.78
C LEU A 176 17.23 -3.49 14.91
N GLY A 177 16.18 -3.27 15.71
CA GLY A 177 16.20 -2.31 16.82
C GLY A 177 16.45 -0.86 16.40
N ILE A 178 16.14 -0.52 15.15
CA ILE A 178 16.28 0.84 14.60
C ILE A 178 14.90 1.51 14.47
N ALA A 179 14.88 2.84 14.35
CA ALA A 179 13.65 3.58 14.08
C ALA A 179 13.09 3.22 12.70
N LEU A 180 11.76 3.27 12.56
CA LEU A 180 11.07 2.95 11.31
C LEU A 180 11.48 3.92 10.19
N ALA A 181 11.61 5.22 10.50
CA ALA A 181 12.10 6.22 9.56
C ALA A 181 13.44 5.80 8.95
N ASP A 182 14.41 5.39 9.77
CA ASP A 182 15.74 5.01 9.30
C ASP A 182 15.68 3.76 8.42
N TYR A 183 14.83 2.79 8.81
CA TYR A 183 14.62 1.59 8.01
C TYR A 183 14.04 1.90 6.62
N VAL A 184 13.07 2.81 6.55
CA VAL A 184 12.48 3.29 5.29
C VAL A 184 13.53 4.03 4.44
N MET A 185 14.37 4.87 5.05
CA MET A 185 15.39 5.63 4.33
C MET A 185 16.47 4.74 3.68
N VAL A 186 16.76 3.55 4.23
CA VAL A 186 17.66 2.59 3.58
C VAL A 186 17.12 2.16 2.21
N CYS A 187 15.82 1.90 2.12
CA CYS A 187 15.16 1.56 0.85
C CYS A 187 15.15 2.77 -0.11
N HIS A 188 14.89 3.96 0.43
CA HIS A 188 14.83 5.20 -0.35
C HIS A 188 16.12 5.52 -1.11
N HIS A 189 17.28 5.35 -0.45
CA HIS A 189 18.59 5.66 -1.03
C HIS A 189 19.20 4.52 -1.84
N SER A 190 18.59 3.33 -1.82
CA SER A 190 19.06 2.23 -2.65
C SER A 190 18.88 2.61 -4.13
N PRO A 191 19.77 2.19 -5.05
CA PRO A 191 19.60 2.42 -6.47
C PRO A 191 18.35 1.74 -7.06
#